data_AF-A0A1C2HFP9-F1
#
_entry.id   AF-A0A1C2HFP9-F1
#
_cell.length_a   1.000
_cell.length_b   1.000
_cell.length_c   1.000
_cell.angle_alpha   90.00
_cell.angle_beta   90.00
_cell.angle_gamma   90.00
#
_symmetry.space_group_name_H-M   'P 1'
#
loop_
_entity.id
_entity.type
_entity.pdbx_description
1 polymer ?
#
loop_
_entity_poly.entity_id
_entity_poly.type
_entity_poly.pdbx_seq_one_letter_code
_entity_poly.pdbx_strand_id
1 'polypeptide(L)'
;MKLEDFARQLPQNFTEQEFVALMNQVIDLKKIVDLPAAERSALFNGVQYLVDLIMLAQEVNGELHTHQGHPVVDYRGPFIPHVLVRPEGVEMDRSALETLGVGEAEKYFGDE
;
A
#
# COMPACT_ATOMS: atom_id res chain seq x y z
N MET A 1 -10.75 -3.61 -13.98
CA MET A 1 -11.62 -3.26 -12.83
C MET A 1 -11.37 -1.80 -12.47
N LYS A 2 -12.35 -1.04 -11.96
CA LYS A 2 -12.07 0.29 -11.43
C LYS A 2 -11.66 0.21 -9.95
N LEU A 3 -10.98 1.23 -9.44
CA LEU A 3 -10.58 1.26 -8.03
C LEU A 3 -11.79 1.23 -7.06
N GLU A 4 -12.93 1.79 -7.46
CA GLU A 4 -14.18 1.71 -6.69
C GLU A 4 -14.72 0.28 -6.55
N ASP A 5 -14.47 -0.57 -7.55
CA ASP A 5 -14.89 -1.97 -7.53
C ASP A 5 -14.00 -2.78 -6.59
N PHE A 6 -12.70 -2.47 -6.53
CA PHE A 6 -11.75 -3.07 -5.58
C PHE A 6 -12.25 -2.93 -4.14
N ALA A 7 -12.67 -1.71 -3.75
CA ALA A 7 -13.15 -1.44 -2.40
C ALA A 7 -14.39 -2.26 -2.02
N ARG A 8 -15.25 -2.61 -2.99
CA ARG A 8 -16.45 -3.44 -2.75
C ARG A 8 -16.16 -4.93 -2.74
N GLN A 9 -15.08 -5.36 -3.41
CA GLN A 9 -14.73 -6.76 -3.57
C GLN A 9 -13.69 -7.25 -2.57
N LEU A 10 -12.95 -6.35 -1.92
CA LEU A 10 -11.98 -6.71 -0.89
C LEU A 10 -12.74 -7.37 0.29
N PRO A 11 -12.48 -8.66 0.57
CA PRO A 11 -13.19 -9.36 1.64
C PRO A 11 -12.75 -8.85 3.01
N GLN A 12 -13.53 -9.13 4.06
CA GLN A 12 -13.15 -8.72 5.41
C GLN A 12 -11.85 -9.38 5.88
N ASN A 13 -11.59 -10.63 5.48
CA ASN A 13 -10.36 -11.37 5.73
C ASN A 13 -9.75 -11.75 4.38
N PHE A 14 -8.48 -11.41 4.18
CA PHE A 14 -7.70 -11.76 2.99
C PHE A 14 -6.26 -12.00 3.37
N THR A 15 -5.59 -12.79 2.53
CA THR A 15 -4.14 -12.93 2.49
C THR A 15 -3.51 -11.78 1.68
N GLU A 16 -2.23 -11.50 1.92
CA GLU A 16 -1.47 -10.54 1.12
C GLU A 16 -1.51 -10.86 -0.38
N GLN A 17 -1.47 -12.15 -0.74
CA GLN A 17 -1.54 -12.58 -2.13
C GLN A 17 -2.91 -12.29 -2.76
N GLU A 18 -4.01 -12.46 -2.02
CA GLU A 18 -5.35 -12.10 -2.51
C GLU A 18 -5.49 -10.59 -2.70
N PHE A 19 -4.93 -9.78 -1.79
CA PHE A 19 -4.90 -8.33 -1.95
C PHE A 19 -4.17 -7.92 -3.24
N VAL A 20 -2.97 -8.46 -3.46
CA VAL A 20 -2.17 -8.21 -4.67
C VAL A 20 -2.88 -8.69 -5.92
N ALA A 21 -3.54 -9.86 -5.87
CA ALA A 21 -4.29 -10.40 -7.00
C ALA A 21 -5.49 -9.52 -7.37
N LEU A 22 -6.24 -9.00 -6.38
CA LEU A 22 -7.33 -8.06 -6.60
C LEU A 22 -6.83 -6.72 -7.15
N MET A 23 -5.75 -6.18 -6.59
CA MET A 23 -5.18 -4.92 -7.06
C MET A 23 -4.64 -5.02 -8.50
N ASN A 24 -4.06 -6.18 -8.87
CA ASN A 24 -3.63 -6.45 -10.25
C ASN A 24 -4.77 -6.42 -11.29
N GLN A 25 -6.03 -6.59 -10.86
CA GLN A 25 -7.19 -6.43 -11.75
C GLN A 25 -7.56 -4.95 -11.98
N VAL A 26 -7.09 -4.04 -11.12
CA VAL A 26 -7.23 -2.58 -11.26
C VAL A 26 -6.10 -2.02 -12.12
N ILE A 27 -4.86 -2.35 -11.76
CA ILE A 27 -3.64 -1.88 -12.42
C ILE A 27 -2.61 -3.01 -12.44
N ASP A 28 -1.93 -3.19 -13.57
CA ASP A 28 -0.83 -4.14 -13.68
C ASP A 28 0.36 -3.67 -12.84
N LEU A 29 0.50 -4.21 -11.63
CA LEU A 29 1.48 -3.76 -10.64
C LEU A 29 2.91 -3.95 -11.12
N LYS A 30 3.18 -5.01 -11.89
CA LYS A 30 4.52 -5.27 -12.44
C LYS A 30 4.90 -4.26 -13.51
N LYS A 31 3.94 -3.79 -14.31
CA LYS A 31 4.22 -2.72 -15.29
C LYS A 31 4.62 -1.41 -14.65
N ILE A 32 4.17 -1.10 -13.44
CA ILE A 32 4.54 0.14 -12.73
C ILE A 32 6.05 0.24 -12.59
N VAL A 33 6.73 -0.88 -12.33
CA VAL A 33 8.20 -0.93 -12.18
C VAL A 33 8.89 -0.45 -13.46
N ASP A 34 8.38 -0.85 -14.61
CA ASP A 34 8.97 -0.61 -15.93
C ASP A 34 8.55 0.72 -16.58
N LEU A 35 7.59 1.44 -15.99
CA LEU A 35 7.12 2.72 -16.53
C LEU A 35 8.26 3.75 -16.64
N PRO A 36 8.21 4.67 -17.61
CA PRO A 36 9.09 5.84 -17.62
C PRO A 36 8.99 6.65 -16.33
N ALA A 37 10.08 7.30 -15.92
CA ALA A 37 10.12 8.06 -14.67
C ALA A 37 9.03 9.15 -14.58
N ALA A 38 8.75 9.84 -15.69
CA ALA A 38 7.68 10.83 -15.76
C ALA A 38 6.29 10.22 -15.54
N GLU A 39 6.04 9.04 -16.12
CA GLU A 39 4.77 8.33 -15.96
C GLU A 39 4.60 7.78 -14.54
N ARG A 40 5.66 7.21 -13.95
CA ARG A 40 5.65 6.82 -12.52
C ARG A 40 5.38 8.00 -11.61
N SER A 41 5.98 9.17 -11.89
CA SER A 41 5.76 10.38 -11.10
C SER A 41 4.32 10.89 -11.23
N ALA A 42 3.74 10.88 -12.43
CA ALA A 42 2.35 11.25 -12.63
C ALA A 42 1.39 10.28 -11.91
N LEU A 43 1.66 8.97 -11.98
CA LEU A 43 0.90 7.95 -11.25
C LEU A 43 0.99 8.16 -9.74
N PHE A 44 2.19 8.40 -9.20
CA PHE A 44 2.40 8.70 -7.78
C PHE A 44 1.57 9.90 -7.33
N ASN A 45 1.61 11.02 -8.06
CA ASN A 45 0.84 12.22 -7.72
C ASN A 45 -0.67 11.94 -7.71
N GLY A 46 -1.17 11.19 -8.69
CA GLY A 46 -2.59 10.82 -8.76
C GLY A 46 -3.02 9.95 -7.59
N VAL A 47 -2.22 8.94 -7.23
CA VAL A 47 -2.51 8.06 -6.09
C VAL A 47 -2.38 8.79 -4.76
N GLN A 48 -1.36 9.64 -4.57
CA GLN A 48 -1.21 10.44 -3.35
C GLN A 48 -2.40 11.37 -3.12
N TYR A 49 -2.86 12.06 -4.17
CA TYR A 49 -4.06 12.90 -4.08
C TYR A 49 -5.28 12.09 -3.62
N LEU A 50 -5.44 10.86 -4.11
CA LEU A 50 -6.53 9.98 -3.68
C LEU A 50 -6.38 9.55 -2.22
N VAL A 51 -5.17 9.24 -1.76
CA VAL A 51 -4.89 8.96 -0.34
C VAL A 51 -5.30 10.16 0.51
N ASP A 52 -4.84 11.37 0.16
CA ASP A 52 -5.14 12.59 0.93
C ASP A 52 -6.66 12.85 1.01
N LEU A 53 -7.38 12.65 -0.10
CA LEU A 53 -8.84 12.81 -0.15
C LEU A 53 -9.57 11.76 0.70
N ILE A 54 -9.13 10.50 0.66
CA ILE A 54 -9.71 9.42 1.47
C ILE A 54 -9.44 9.68 2.95
N MET A 55 -8.21 10.07 3.32
CA MET A 55 -7.85 10.43 4.68
C MET A 55 -8.72 11.57 5.22
N LEU A 56 -8.93 12.63 4.42
CA LEU A 56 -9.84 13.71 4.80
C LEU A 56 -11.28 13.20 5.01
N ALA A 57 -11.76 12.31 4.14
CA ALA A 57 -13.09 11.72 4.30
C ALA A 57 -13.21 10.89 5.60
N GLN A 58 -12.18 10.10 5.94
CA GLN A 58 -12.12 9.34 7.18
C GLN A 58 -12.08 10.26 8.41
N GLU A 59 -11.30 11.35 8.35
CA GLU A 59 -11.23 12.36 9.41
C GLU A 59 -12.60 12.99 9.69
N VAL A 60 -13.27 13.51 8.66
CA VAL A 60 -14.56 14.19 8.84
C VAL A 60 -15.67 13.25 9.30
N ASN A 61 -15.53 11.95 9.04
CA ASN A 61 -16.46 10.91 9.50
C ASN A 61 -16.08 10.31 10.86
N GLY A 62 -14.98 10.73 11.49
CA GLY A 62 -14.55 10.24 12.80
C GLY A 62 -14.00 8.82 12.79
N GLU A 63 -13.42 8.38 11.68
CA GLU A 63 -12.91 7.02 11.45
C GLU A 63 -11.42 6.86 11.78
N LEU A 64 -10.76 7.92 12.23
CA LEU A 64 -9.33 7.89 12.58
C LEU A 64 -9.11 7.29 13.97
N HIS A 65 -8.07 6.46 14.07
CA HIS A 65 -7.61 5.88 15.32
C HIS A 65 -6.37 6.61 15.83
N THR A 66 -6.12 6.51 17.14
CA THR A 66 -4.90 7.05 17.75
C THR A 66 -4.13 5.96 18.49
N HIS A 67 -2.81 5.91 18.28
CA HIS A 67 -1.89 5.08 19.06
C HIS A 67 -0.94 6.00 19.83
N GLN A 68 -0.86 5.85 21.15
CA GLN A 68 -0.04 6.69 22.03
C GLN A 68 -0.26 8.21 21.85
N GLY A 69 -1.50 8.62 21.57
CA GLY A 69 -1.86 10.03 21.36
C GLY A 69 -1.54 10.58 19.98
N HIS A 70 -1.01 9.77 19.06
CA HIS A 70 -0.75 10.13 17.67
C HIS A 70 -1.77 9.49 16.74
N PRO A 71 -2.28 10.21 15.72
CA PRO A 71 -3.15 9.62 14.72
C PRO A 71 -2.41 8.52 13.96
N VAL A 72 -3.09 7.40 13.71
CA VAL A 72 -2.58 6.27 12.95
C VAL A 72 -3.53 5.91 11.83
N VAL A 73 -2.95 5.33 10.77
CA VAL A 73 -3.68 4.80 9.62
C VAL A 73 -3.53 3.30 9.62
N ASP A 74 -4.66 2.59 9.66
CA ASP A 74 -4.65 1.14 9.54
C ASP A 74 -4.51 0.75 8.07
N TYR A 75 -3.35 0.22 7.71
CA TYR A 75 -3.11 -0.35 6.40
C TYR A 75 -3.05 -1.86 6.50
N ARG A 76 -3.91 -2.54 5.73
CA ARG A 76 -4.08 -4.00 5.78
C ARG A 76 -3.47 -4.73 4.59
N GLY A 77 -2.89 -4.00 3.64
CA GLY A 77 -2.22 -4.60 2.48
C GLY A 77 -0.78 -5.03 2.79
N PRO A 78 -0.08 -5.64 1.83
CA PRO A 78 1.31 -6.04 2.00
C PRO A 78 2.21 -4.84 2.27
N PHE A 79 3.16 -4.99 3.19
CA PHE A 79 4.15 -3.97 3.51
C PHE A 79 5.17 -3.80 2.38
N ILE A 80 5.40 -2.56 1.92
CA ILE A 80 6.41 -2.27 0.90
C ILE A 80 7.53 -1.44 1.53
N PRO A 81 8.77 -1.99 1.70
CA PRO A 81 9.89 -1.36 2.43
C PRO A 81 10.57 -0.23 1.63
N HIS A 82 9.82 0.82 1.28
CA HIS A 82 10.34 1.99 0.59
C HIS A 82 11.06 2.97 1.52
N VAL A 83 11.67 4.02 0.96
CA VAL A 83 12.56 4.95 1.67
C VAL A 83 11.99 5.58 2.94
N LEU A 84 10.68 5.82 3.01
CA LEU A 84 10.03 6.42 4.18
C LEU A 84 9.69 5.45 5.33
N VAL A 85 9.64 4.14 5.07
CA VAL A 85 9.12 3.16 6.04
C VAL A 85 10.05 1.98 6.28
N ARG A 86 11.06 1.79 5.42
CA ARG A 86 12.08 0.76 5.63
C ARG A 86 12.85 1.06 6.93
N PRO A 87 13.11 0.05 7.78
CA PRO A 87 13.85 0.26 9.03
C PRO A 87 15.23 0.90 8.79
N GLU A 88 15.67 1.71 9.76
CA GLU A 88 16.96 2.38 9.70
C GLU A 88 18.11 1.35 9.64
N GLY A 89 19.12 1.63 8.82
CA GLY A 89 20.28 0.75 8.64
C GLY A 89 20.03 -0.47 7.72
N VAL A 90 18.81 -0.67 7.24
CA VAL A 90 18.46 -1.76 6.32
C VAL A 90 18.65 -1.32 4.86
N GLU A 91 19.41 -2.11 4.10
CA GLU A 91 19.60 -1.89 2.67
C GLU A 91 18.31 -2.13 1.87
N MET A 92 18.17 -1.44 0.75
CA MET A 92 17.05 -1.65 -0.16
C MET A 92 17.13 -3.05 -0.77
N ASP A 93 16.10 -3.87 -0.52
CA ASP A 93 15.93 -5.16 -1.18
C ASP A 93 15.12 -5.00 -2.47
N ARG A 94 15.74 -5.38 -3.60
CA ARG A 94 15.07 -5.33 -4.91
C ARG A 94 14.04 -6.43 -5.09
N SER A 95 14.15 -7.55 -4.38
CA SER A 95 13.19 -8.66 -4.47
C SER A 95 11.79 -8.26 -4.03
N ALA A 96 11.66 -7.21 -3.19
CA ALA A 96 10.37 -6.63 -2.81
C ALA A 96 9.55 -6.11 -4.01
N LEU A 97 10.20 -5.78 -5.14
CA LEU A 97 9.51 -5.43 -6.40
C LEU A 97 8.94 -6.67 -7.12
N GLU A 98 9.53 -7.83 -6.90
CA GLU A 98 9.08 -9.10 -7.48
C GLU A 98 7.92 -9.71 -6.69
N THR A 99 8.01 -9.62 -5.35
CA THR A 99 6.98 -10.08 -4.40
C THR A 99 5.86 -9.06 -4.20
N LEU A 100 6.05 -7.81 -4.66
CA LEU A 100 5.11 -6.70 -4.44
C LEU A 100 4.81 -6.45 -2.96
N GLY A 101 5.80 -6.66 -2.10
CA GLY A 101 5.70 -6.51 -0.65
C GLY A 101 5.18 -7.73 0.11
N VAL A 102 4.77 -8.79 -0.58
CA VAL A 102 4.27 -10.01 0.06
C VAL A 102 5.38 -10.66 0.91
N GLY A 103 5.10 -10.91 2.19
CA GLY A 103 6.01 -11.48 3.18
C GLY A 103 7.07 -10.51 3.70
N GLU A 104 7.11 -9.26 3.22
CA GLU A 104 8.12 -8.31 3.67
C GLU A 104 7.86 -7.84 5.11
N ALA A 105 6.59 -7.77 5.56
CA ALA A 105 6.28 -7.39 6.94
C ALA A 105 6.91 -8.36 7.96
N GLU A 106 6.68 -9.67 7.78
CA GLU A 106 7.24 -10.74 8.63
C GLU A 106 8.78 -10.68 8.68
N LYS A 107 9.41 -10.36 7.54
CA LYS A 107 10.87 -10.23 7.44
C LYS A 107 11.45 -9.07 8.25
N TYR A 108 10.74 -7.95 8.37
CA TYR A 108 11.25 -6.76 9.06
C TYR A 108 10.78 -6.63 10.50
N PHE A 109 9.60 -7.16 10.81
CA PHE A 109 8.94 -6.96 12.10
C PHE A 109 8.73 -8.27 12.88
N GLY A 110 8.95 -9.43 12.23
CA GLY A 110 8.70 -10.76 12.82
C GLY A 110 7.22 -11.14 12.77
N ASP A 111 6.92 -12.30 13.36
CA ASP A 111 5.55 -12.65 13.73
C ASP A 111 5.21 -11.87 15.00
N GLU A 112 4.39 -10.82 14.92
CA GLU A 112 3.78 -10.21 16.13
C GLU A 112 2.81 -11.18 16.81
#